data_AF-A0AAV2J4T8-F1
#
_entry.id   AF-A0AAV2J4T8-F1
#
_cell.length_a   1.000
_cell.length_b   1.000
_cell.length_c   1.000
_cell.angle_alpha   90.00
_cell.angle_beta   90.00
_cell.angle_gamma   90.00
#
_symmetry.space_group_name_H-M   'P 1'
#
loop_
_entity.id
_entity.type
_entity.pdbx_description
1 polymer ?
#
loop_
_entity_poly.entity_id
_entity_poly.type
_entity_poly.pdbx_seq_one_letter_code
_entity_poly.pdbx_strand_id
1 'polypeptide(L)'
;MADDSGLPQQIESVERSIVFLRQEHLTMLHGLRMELLSLHKRCTALTTELKLKLQEETRSDLHDEEVLLELRCSDMEKCLHEEDCYIGELRTELGLKGSLVGALRANLKEKERSFLEELKRRSHFSTLLNTELQKQAEAAAYLSFQLHAARQKLHHQRLRQRQKLSVHSQGAHYEPGQNFLLPQMPSEAVSPVVKPKRKNAKMSQRVQWTRECVPMEKVLGPAEPTAMPDPALFLNPRWHRARQRDPGTLPPLPLGREKENLMGNYVEETTPSQKPASSAAVPPAAETNTD
;
A
#
# COMPACT_ATOMS: atom_id res chain seq x y z
N MET A 1 -74.87 83.98 89.69
CA MET A 1 -73.42 83.91 90.01
C MET A 1 -73.01 82.45 90.08
N ALA A 2 -72.99 81.80 88.92
CA ALA A 2 -72.56 80.43 88.70
C ALA A 2 -72.23 80.31 87.19
N ASP A 3 -71.46 79.28 86.82
CA ASP A 3 -71.30 78.77 85.45
C ASP A 3 -70.35 79.48 84.46
N ASP A 4 -69.50 80.43 84.90
CA ASP A 4 -68.34 80.90 84.09
C ASP A 4 -67.06 80.06 84.32
N SER A 5 -67.00 79.23 85.37
CA SER A 5 -65.79 78.46 85.73
C SER A 5 -65.63 77.13 84.97
N GLY A 6 -66.68 76.65 84.29
CA GLY A 6 -66.64 75.35 83.59
C GLY A 6 -65.97 75.39 82.21
N LEU A 7 -66.29 76.41 81.40
CA LEU A 7 -65.74 76.61 80.06
C LEU A 7 -64.20 76.66 80.00
N PRO A 8 -63.48 77.47 80.80
CA PRO A 8 -62.02 77.51 80.73
C PRO A 8 -61.39 76.15 81.10
N GLN A 9 -61.92 75.47 82.11
CA GLN A 9 -61.42 74.17 82.54
C GLN A 9 -61.68 73.06 81.49
N GLN A 10 -62.77 73.17 80.74
CA GLN A 10 -63.09 72.29 79.63
C GLN A 10 -62.15 72.55 78.43
N ILE A 11 -61.89 73.82 78.10
CA ILE A 11 -60.91 74.22 77.07
C ILE A 11 -59.51 73.68 77.42
N GLU A 12 -59.03 73.92 78.65
CA GLU A 12 -57.73 73.38 79.08
C GLU A 12 -57.67 71.84 79.02
N SER A 13 -58.78 71.13 79.25
CA SER A 13 -58.79 69.67 79.16
C SER A 13 -58.68 69.18 77.71
N VAL A 14 -59.30 69.89 76.76
CA VAL A 14 -59.15 69.65 75.32
C VAL A 14 -57.76 70.04 74.81
N GLU A 15 -57.17 71.13 75.31
CA GLU A 15 -55.79 71.49 74.97
C GLU A 15 -54.78 70.45 75.46
N ARG A 16 -54.95 69.95 76.70
CA ARG A 16 -54.14 68.84 77.23
C ARG A 16 -54.30 67.56 76.40
N SER A 17 -55.52 67.21 75.97
CA SER A 17 -55.75 66.01 75.14
C SER A 17 -55.20 66.16 73.71
N ILE A 18 -55.25 67.36 73.12
CA ILE A 18 -54.61 67.67 71.83
C ILE A 18 -53.08 67.55 71.93
N VAL A 19 -52.47 68.06 73.01
CA VAL A 19 -51.02 67.91 73.25
C VAL A 19 -50.65 66.44 73.44
N PHE A 20 -51.47 65.67 74.18
CA PHE A 20 -51.29 64.23 74.35
C PHE A 20 -51.37 63.48 73.01
N LEU A 21 -52.41 63.68 72.20
CA LEU A 21 -52.54 63.05 70.88
C LEU A 21 -51.38 63.42 69.95
N ARG A 22 -50.92 64.68 69.97
CA ARG A 22 -49.75 65.11 69.20
C ARG A 22 -48.47 64.39 69.65
N GLN A 23 -48.30 64.18 70.96
CA GLN A 23 -47.18 63.42 71.50
C GLN A 23 -47.25 61.94 71.09
N GLU A 24 -48.42 61.30 71.16
CA GLU A 24 -48.63 59.91 70.71
C GLU A 24 -48.42 59.75 69.20
N HIS A 25 -48.88 60.70 68.38
CA HIS A 25 -48.64 60.69 66.93
C HIS A 25 -47.14 60.83 66.62
N LEU A 26 -46.40 61.67 67.36
CA LEU A 26 -44.96 61.83 67.19
C LEU A 26 -44.19 60.57 67.63
N THR A 27 -44.55 59.92 68.73
CA THR A 27 -43.91 58.67 69.15
C THR A 27 -44.22 57.52 68.19
N MET A 28 -45.45 57.41 67.69
CA MET A 28 -45.85 56.44 66.65
C MET A 28 -45.04 56.66 65.36
N LEU A 29 -45.00 57.88 64.82
CA LEU A 29 -44.25 58.21 63.60
C LEU A 29 -42.74 57.96 63.76
N HIS A 30 -42.18 58.24 64.95
CA HIS A 30 -40.79 57.92 65.25
C HIS A 30 -40.55 56.40 65.29
N GLY A 31 -41.42 55.64 65.95
CA GLY A 31 -41.37 54.17 65.98
C GLY A 31 -41.42 53.56 64.57
N LEU A 32 -42.43 53.94 63.77
CA LEU A 32 -42.57 53.49 62.38
C LEU A 32 -41.34 53.86 61.53
N ARG A 33 -40.75 55.05 61.73
CA ARG A 33 -39.51 55.44 61.02
C ARG A 33 -38.33 54.53 61.39
N MET A 34 -38.21 54.14 62.66
CA MET A 34 -37.17 53.22 63.11
C MET A 34 -37.40 51.80 62.58
N GLU A 35 -38.65 51.33 62.52
CA GLU A 35 -39.01 50.06 61.87
C GLU A 35 -38.68 50.06 60.39
N LEU A 36 -39.03 51.12 59.65
CA LEU A 36 -38.76 51.26 58.22
C LEU A 36 -37.24 51.27 57.93
N LEU A 37 -36.44 51.95 58.76
CA LEU A 37 -34.98 51.92 58.68
C LEU A 37 -34.40 50.54 59.02
N SER A 38 -34.95 49.86 60.04
CA SER A 38 -34.56 48.50 60.43
C SER A 38 -34.85 47.48 59.31
N LEU A 39 -36.05 47.55 58.72
CA LEU A 39 -36.46 46.73 57.60
C LEU A 39 -35.61 47.02 56.37
N HIS A 40 -35.37 48.29 56.02
CA HIS A 40 -34.50 48.67 54.91
C HIS A 40 -33.08 48.09 55.09
N LYS A 41 -32.48 48.23 56.29
CA LYS A 41 -31.17 47.63 56.62
C LYS A 41 -31.17 46.11 56.44
N ARG A 42 -32.24 45.42 56.87
CA ARG A 42 -32.38 43.96 56.72
C ARG A 42 -32.55 43.55 55.26
N CYS A 43 -33.38 44.26 54.48
CA CYS A 43 -33.56 44.02 53.05
C CYS A 43 -32.25 44.23 52.27
N THR A 44 -31.48 45.29 52.57
CA THR A 44 -30.17 45.49 51.95
C THR A 44 -29.17 44.40 52.31
N ALA A 45 -29.12 43.97 53.58
CA ALA A 45 -28.23 42.90 54.04
C ALA A 45 -28.56 41.55 53.36
N LEU A 46 -29.84 41.17 53.30
CA LEU A 46 -30.30 39.97 52.59
C LEU A 46 -30.01 40.06 51.08
N THR A 47 -30.16 41.24 50.48
CA THR A 47 -29.84 41.45 49.05
C THR A 47 -28.34 41.26 48.78
N THR A 48 -27.46 41.71 49.68
CA THR A 48 -26.02 41.45 49.56
C THR A 48 -25.65 39.98 49.81
N GLU A 49 -26.29 39.33 50.79
CA GLU A 49 -26.07 37.92 51.09
C GLU A 49 -26.48 37.00 49.91
N LEU A 50 -27.66 37.24 49.31
CA LEU A 50 -28.12 36.50 48.15
C LEU A 50 -27.24 36.71 46.91
N LYS A 51 -26.74 37.93 46.69
CA LYS A 51 -25.79 38.20 45.59
C LYS A 51 -24.48 37.44 45.76
N LEU A 52 -23.92 37.43 46.98
CA LEU A 52 -22.69 36.70 47.26
C LEU A 52 -22.88 35.19 47.09
N LYS A 53 -23.94 34.62 47.65
CA LYS A 53 -24.28 33.19 47.51
C LYS A 53 -24.46 32.79 46.04
N LEU A 54 -25.23 33.55 45.27
CA LEU A 54 -25.42 33.29 43.84
C LEU A 54 -24.09 33.38 43.06
N GLN A 55 -23.23 34.36 43.38
CA GLN A 55 -21.90 34.47 42.76
C GLN A 55 -20.95 33.35 43.17
N GLU A 56 -21.03 32.84 44.39
CA GLU A 56 -20.19 31.74 44.89
C GLU A 56 -20.61 30.40 44.27
N GLU A 57 -21.91 30.11 44.21
CA GLU A 57 -22.47 28.90 43.63
C GLU A 57 -22.22 28.87 42.10
N THR A 58 -22.63 29.92 41.37
CA THR A 58 -22.36 30.00 39.91
C THR A 58 -20.87 30.00 39.57
N ARG A 59 -19.99 30.57 40.41
CA ARG A 59 -18.54 30.51 40.17
C ARG A 59 -17.96 29.12 40.42
N SER A 60 -18.49 28.39 41.40
CA SER A 60 -18.05 27.02 41.70
C SER A 60 -18.47 26.08 40.59
N ASP A 61 -19.75 26.12 40.19
CA ASP A 61 -20.28 25.30 39.09
C ASP A 61 -19.53 25.54 37.77
N LEU A 62 -19.25 26.82 37.43
CA LEU A 62 -18.49 27.16 36.22
C LEU A 62 -17.03 26.70 36.29
N HIS A 63 -16.42 26.66 37.48
CA HIS A 63 -15.05 26.21 37.64
C HIS A 63 -14.94 24.68 37.54
N ASP A 64 -15.90 23.94 38.09
CA ASP A 64 -15.94 22.48 37.97
C ASP A 64 -16.16 22.04 36.50
N GLU A 65 -17.02 22.75 35.76
CA GLU A 65 -17.20 22.54 34.30
C GLU A 65 -15.96 22.95 33.50
N GLU A 66 -15.27 24.05 33.86
CA GLU A 66 -13.99 24.46 33.24
C GLU A 66 -12.93 23.37 33.41
N VAL A 67 -12.75 22.83 34.62
CA VAL A 67 -11.81 21.73 34.90
C VAL A 67 -12.17 20.46 34.15
N LEU A 68 -13.46 20.12 34.01
CA LEU A 68 -13.91 18.96 33.24
C LEU A 68 -13.63 19.13 31.74
N LEU A 69 -13.83 20.35 31.20
CA LEU A 69 -13.52 20.67 29.82
C LEU A 69 -12.01 20.67 29.55
N GLU A 70 -11.19 21.23 30.45
CA GLU A 70 -9.73 21.17 30.37
C GLU A 70 -9.21 19.72 30.36
N LEU A 71 -9.73 18.86 31.24
CA LEU A 71 -9.37 17.44 31.27
C LEU A 71 -9.70 16.76 29.93
N ARG A 72 -10.91 16.99 29.41
CA ARG A 72 -11.37 16.42 28.13
C ARG A 72 -10.57 16.95 26.94
N CYS A 73 -10.18 18.23 26.95
CA CYS A 73 -9.28 18.81 25.95
C CYS A 73 -7.89 18.18 26.02
N SER A 74 -7.31 18.06 27.22
CA SER A 74 -6.01 17.42 27.43
C SER A 74 -5.98 15.97 26.96
N ASP A 75 -7.04 15.20 27.20
CA ASP A 75 -7.14 13.81 26.72
C ASP A 75 -7.28 13.74 25.19
N MET A 76 -8.06 14.63 24.58
CA MET A 76 -8.15 14.75 23.12
C MET A 76 -6.79 15.11 22.49
N GLU A 77 -6.05 16.04 23.10
CA GLU A 77 -4.70 16.44 22.66
C GLU A 77 -3.69 15.29 22.74
N LYS A 78 -3.75 14.46 23.79
CA LYS A 78 -2.92 13.24 23.90
C LYS A 78 -3.23 12.27 22.77
N CYS A 79 -4.50 11.97 22.52
CA CYS A 79 -4.90 11.07 21.44
C CYS A 79 -4.46 11.59 20.06
N LEU A 80 -4.63 12.88 19.78
CA LEU A 80 -4.15 13.50 18.54
C LEU A 80 -2.61 13.43 18.43
N HIS A 81 -1.89 13.63 19.53
CA HIS A 81 -0.44 13.52 19.55
C HIS A 81 0.06 12.08 19.30
N GLU A 82 -0.63 11.08 19.84
CA GLU A 82 -0.38 9.66 19.57
C GLU A 82 -0.64 9.30 18.09
N GLU A 83 -1.74 9.80 17.51
CA GLU A 83 -2.04 9.64 16.08
C GLU A 83 -0.99 10.33 15.20
N ASP A 84 -0.57 11.55 15.52
CA ASP A 84 0.49 12.27 14.79
C ASP A 84 1.85 11.54 14.86
N CYS A 85 2.19 10.96 16.02
CA CYS A 85 3.38 10.12 16.17
C CYS A 85 3.30 8.88 15.27
N TYR A 86 2.17 8.17 15.31
CA TYR A 86 1.93 6.98 14.48
C TYR A 86 1.96 7.29 12.97
N ILE A 87 1.36 8.40 12.55
CA ILE A 87 1.43 8.90 11.17
C ILE A 87 2.87 9.26 10.80
N GLY A 88 3.65 9.82 11.73
CA GLY A 88 5.09 10.06 11.60
C GLY A 88 5.86 8.78 11.32
N GLU A 89 5.68 7.75 12.14
CA GLU A 89 6.30 6.43 11.97
C GLU A 89 5.97 5.83 10.60
N LEU A 90 4.69 5.80 10.20
CA LEU A 90 4.25 5.29 8.89
C LEU A 90 4.90 6.06 7.72
N ARG A 91 5.06 7.38 7.83
CA ARG A 91 5.78 8.19 6.83
C ARG A 91 7.26 7.81 6.74
N THR A 92 7.93 7.55 7.87
CA THR A 92 9.33 7.10 7.83
C THR A 92 9.47 5.69 7.23
N GLU A 93 8.58 4.76 7.58
CA GLU A 93 8.59 3.40 7.05
C GLU A 93 8.32 3.39 5.53
N LEU A 94 7.37 4.21 5.06
CA LEU A 94 7.11 4.41 3.64
C LEU A 94 8.31 5.01 2.90
N GLY A 95 9.04 5.94 3.53
CA GLY A 95 10.29 6.49 3.02
C GLY A 95 11.39 5.44 2.87
N LEU A 96 11.58 4.58 3.87
CA LEU A 96 12.54 3.46 3.85
C LEU A 96 12.17 2.40 2.80
N LYS A 97 10.89 2.04 2.70
CA LYS A 97 10.39 1.14 1.63
C LYS A 97 10.58 1.77 0.25
N GLY A 98 10.34 3.07 0.12
CA GLY A 98 10.56 3.83 -1.12
C GLY A 98 12.02 3.83 -1.57
N SER A 99 12.96 4.06 -0.65
CA SER A 99 14.40 4.05 -0.96
C SER A 99 14.91 2.64 -1.32
N LEU A 100 14.44 1.60 -0.62
CA LEU A 100 14.73 0.21 -0.95
C LEU A 100 14.21 -0.18 -2.34
N VAL A 101 12.97 0.18 -2.68
CA VAL A 101 12.40 -0.04 -4.02
C VAL A 101 13.18 0.74 -5.08
N GLY A 102 13.65 1.95 -4.78
CA GLY A 102 14.54 2.73 -5.63
C GLY A 102 15.86 2.00 -5.90
N ALA A 103 16.52 1.50 -4.85
CA ALA A 103 17.77 0.76 -4.93
C ALA A 103 17.62 -0.56 -5.73
N LEU A 104 16.55 -1.32 -5.49
CA LEU A 104 16.26 -2.55 -6.23
C LEU A 104 15.99 -2.28 -7.73
N ARG A 105 15.24 -1.22 -8.06
CA ARG A 105 15.02 -0.79 -9.45
C ARG A 105 16.33 -0.36 -10.13
N ALA A 106 17.21 0.33 -9.42
CA ALA A 106 18.53 0.70 -9.94
C ALA A 106 19.42 -0.53 -10.17
N ASN A 107 19.44 -1.47 -9.21
CA ASN A 107 20.19 -2.72 -9.32
C ASN A 107 19.73 -3.56 -10.52
N LEU A 108 18.41 -3.72 -10.72
CA LEU A 108 17.86 -4.47 -11.83
C LEU A 108 18.24 -3.86 -13.18
N LYS A 109 18.18 -2.52 -13.32
CA LYS A 109 18.66 -1.82 -14.52
C LYS A 109 20.15 -2.00 -14.76
N GLU A 110 20.96 -2.03 -13.71
CA GLU A 110 22.40 -2.27 -13.83
C GLU A 110 22.72 -3.71 -14.24
N LYS A 111 21.99 -4.69 -13.69
CA LYS A 111 22.06 -6.08 -14.12
C LYS A 111 21.67 -6.23 -15.60
N GLU A 112 20.56 -5.62 -16.01
CA GLU A 112 20.12 -5.59 -17.42
C GLU A 112 21.20 -5.05 -18.36
N ARG A 113 21.82 -3.89 -18.04
CA ARG A 113 22.95 -3.34 -18.80
C ARG A 113 24.11 -4.35 -18.89
N SER A 114 24.51 -4.94 -17.77
CA SER A 114 25.62 -5.90 -17.73
C SER A 114 25.35 -7.16 -18.56
N PHE A 115 24.10 -7.66 -18.57
CA PHE A 115 23.71 -8.79 -19.43
C PHE A 115 23.71 -8.41 -20.91
N LEU A 116 23.25 -7.21 -21.28
CA LEU A 116 23.28 -6.73 -22.66
C LEU A 116 24.71 -6.53 -23.17
N GLU A 117 25.63 -6.03 -22.34
CA GLU A 117 27.05 -5.96 -22.68
C GLU A 117 27.67 -7.34 -22.89
N GLU A 118 27.43 -8.27 -21.97
CA GLU A 118 27.96 -9.63 -22.08
C GLU A 118 27.40 -10.36 -23.32
N LEU A 119 26.12 -10.16 -23.63
CA LEU A 119 25.49 -10.67 -24.85
C LEU A 119 26.14 -10.09 -26.11
N LYS A 120 26.42 -8.78 -26.15
CA LYS A 120 27.15 -8.11 -27.24
C LYS A 120 28.57 -8.67 -27.40
N ARG A 121 29.32 -8.83 -26.31
CA ARG A 121 30.69 -9.38 -26.31
C ARG A 121 30.70 -10.83 -26.85
N ARG A 122 29.77 -11.68 -26.39
CA ARG A 122 29.64 -13.07 -26.86
C ARG A 122 29.21 -13.15 -28.32
N SER A 123 28.29 -12.30 -28.75
CA SER A 123 27.87 -12.22 -30.15
C SER A 123 29.04 -11.85 -31.05
N HIS A 124 29.80 -10.81 -30.71
CA HIS A 124 31.02 -10.42 -31.44
C HIS A 124 32.06 -11.55 -31.47
N PHE A 125 32.32 -12.23 -30.35
CA PHE A 125 33.25 -13.36 -30.30
C PHE A 125 32.78 -14.54 -31.16
N SER A 126 31.48 -14.84 -31.17
CA SER A 126 30.89 -15.85 -32.06
C SER A 126 31.04 -15.47 -33.53
N THR A 127 30.86 -14.19 -33.89
CA THR A 127 31.12 -13.69 -35.25
C THR A 127 32.59 -13.89 -35.63
N LEU A 128 33.54 -13.51 -34.79
CA LEU A 128 34.98 -13.73 -35.04
C LEU A 128 35.29 -15.21 -35.29
N LEU A 129 34.84 -16.12 -34.41
CA LEU A 129 35.07 -17.55 -34.57
C LEU A 129 34.42 -18.11 -35.85
N ASN A 130 33.22 -17.66 -36.22
CA ASN A 130 32.58 -18.06 -37.48
C ASN A 130 33.38 -17.57 -38.70
N THR A 131 33.91 -16.34 -38.69
CA THR A 131 34.77 -15.87 -39.80
C THR A 131 36.07 -16.67 -39.89
N GLU A 132 36.65 -17.10 -38.76
CA GLU A 132 37.87 -17.90 -38.76
C GLU A 132 37.60 -19.34 -39.23
N LEU A 133 36.49 -19.95 -38.81
CA LEU A 133 36.01 -21.23 -39.32
C LEU A 133 35.78 -21.17 -40.84
N GLN A 134 35.18 -20.09 -41.34
CA GLN A 134 34.91 -19.88 -42.76
C GLN A 134 36.22 -19.79 -43.57
N LYS A 135 37.23 -19.04 -43.12
CA LYS A 135 38.57 -19.02 -43.75
C LYS A 135 39.20 -20.41 -43.81
N GLN A 136 39.08 -21.18 -42.73
CA GLN A 136 39.61 -22.56 -42.68
C GLN A 136 38.87 -23.49 -43.65
N ALA A 137 37.54 -23.34 -43.78
CA ALA A 137 36.74 -24.08 -44.75
C ALA A 137 37.09 -23.72 -46.20
N GLU A 138 37.30 -22.43 -46.51
CA GLU A 138 37.75 -21.95 -47.81
C GLU A 138 39.15 -22.46 -48.18
N ALA A 139 40.10 -22.41 -47.23
CA ALA A 139 41.44 -22.97 -47.41
C ALA A 139 41.39 -24.49 -47.64
N ALA A 140 40.57 -25.23 -46.88
CA ALA A 140 40.38 -26.66 -47.07
C ALA A 140 39.75 -27.00 -48.43
N ALA A 141 38.77 -26.21 -48.89
CA ALA A 141 38.14 -26.35 -50.20
C ALA A 141 39.13 -26.06 -51.34
N TYR A 142 39.95 -25.01 -51.21
CA TYR A 142 41.00 -24.66 -52.16
C TYR A 142 42.06 -25.77 -52.30
N LEU A 143 42.57 -26.29 -51.19
CA LEU A 143 43.52 -27.42 -51.19
C LEU A 143 42.89 -28.69 -51.78
N SER A 144 41.61 -28.96 -51.47
CA SER A 144 40.87 -30.07 -52.06
C SER A 144 40.74 -29.92 -53.58
N PHE A 145 40.40 -28.72 -54.07
CA PHE A 145 40.34 -28.43 -55.50
C PHE A 145 41.71 -28.62 -56.17
N GLN A 146 42.80 -28.13 -55.57
CA GLN A 146 44.16 -28.36 -56.07
C GLN A 146 44.50 -29.86 -56.15
N LEU A 147 44.18 -30.64 -55.11
CA LEU A 147 44.40 -32.09 -55.10
C LEU A 147 43.58 -32.81 -56.18
N HIS A 148 42.32 -32.43 -56.38
CA HIS A 148 41.49 -32.97 -57.46
C HIS A 148 42.03 -32.61 -58.84
N ALA A 149 42.45 -31.36 -59.06
CA ALA A 149 43.06 -30.91 -60.31
C ALA A 149 44.39 -31.64 -60.59
N ALA A 150 45.23 -31.85 -59.57
CA ALA A 150 46.48 -32.62 -59.69
C ALA A 150 46.20 -34.10 -60.02
N ARG A 151 45.25 -34.74 -59.33
CA ARG A 151 44.78 -36.11 -59.63
C ARG A 151 44.25 -36.23 -61.06
N GLN A 152 43.46 -35.27 -61.53
CA GLN A 152 42.96 -35.23 -62.90
C GLN A 152 44.10 -35.09 -63.92
N LYS A 153 45.05 -34.16 -63.74
CA LYS A 153 46.21 -34.01 -64.64
C LYS A 153 47.03 -35.31 -64.75
N LEU A 154 47.29 -35.96 -63.61
CA LEU A 154 48.00 -37.23 -63.54
C LEU A 154 47.21 -38.38 -64.23
N HIS A 155 45.89 -38.42 -64.06
CA HIS A 155 45.03 -39.39 -64.76
C HIS A 155 45.08 -39.20 -66.29
N HIS A 156 45.00 -37.96 -66.78
CA HIS A 156 45.14 -37.66 -68.20
C HIS A 156 46.53 -38.04 -68.74
N GLN A 157 47.60 -37.85 -67.96
CA GLN A 157 48.95 -38.29 -68.33
C GLN A 157 49.02 -39.82 -68.47
N ARG A 158 48.48 -40.57 -67.51
CA ARG A 158 48.40 -42.04 -67.57
C ARG A 158 47.59 -42.54 -68.78
N LEU A 159 46.47 -41.89 -69.10
CA LEU A 159 45.66 -42.24 -70.26
C LEU A 159 46.40 -41.97 -71.59
N ARG A 160 47.10 -40.83 -71.71
CA ARG A 160 47.97 -40.52 -72.86
C ARG A 160 49.13 -41.50 -72.99
N GLN A 161 49.74 -41.95 -71.89
CA GLN A 161 50.77 -42.99 -71.91
C GLN A 161 50.21 -44.33 -72.42
N ARG A 162 49.03 -44.75 -71.94
CA ARG A 162 48.34 -45.95 -72.45
C ARG A 162 48.04 -45.86 -73.94
N GLN A 163 47.59 -44.72 -74.44
CA GLN A 163 47.37 -44.51 -75.88
C GLN A 163 48.68 -44.60 -76.68
N LYS A 164 49.79 -44.01 -76.21
CA LYS A 164 51.10 -44.13 -76.88
C LYS A 164 51.62 -45.57 -76.95
N LEU A 165 51.42 -46.34 -75.87
CA LEU A 165 51.76 -47.77 -75.85
C LEU A 165 50.84 -48.60 -76.76
N SER A 166 49.56 -48.23 -76.85
CA SER A 166 48.58 -48.90 -77.73
C SER A 166 48.82 -48.70 -79.23
N VAL A 167 49.57 -47.66 -79.63
CA VAL A 167 49.99 -47.46 -81.03
C VAL A 167 51.22 -48.32 -81.37
N HIS A 168 52.05 -48.68 -80.38
CA HIS A 168 53.18 -49.61 -80.57
C HIS A 168 52.76 -51.09 -80.51
N SER A 169 51.49 -51.40 -80.23
CA SER A 169 50.98 -52.79 -80.17
C SER A 169 50.12 -53.20 -81.37
N GLN A 170 50.11 -52.43 -82.46
CA GLN A 170 49.59 -52.90 -83.76
C GLN A 170 50.73 -53.50 -84.59
N GLY A 171 51.09 -54.76 -84.28
CA GLY A 171 52.27 -55.39 -84.89
C GLY A 171 52.53 -56.87 -84.59
N ALA A 172 51.52 -57.65 -84.17
CA ALA A 172 51.59 -59.13 -84.13
C ALA A 172 50.16 -59.72 -84.14
N HIS A 173 49.99 -60.88 -84.80
CA HIS A 173 48.69 -61.48 -85.16
C HIS A 173 48.42 -62.80 -84.40
N TYR A 174 47.13 -63.12 -84.20
CA TYR A 174 46.48 -64.46 -84.04
C TYR A 174 47.02 -65.42 -82.94
N GLU A 175 46.29 -65.68 -81.85
CA GLU A 175 45.24 -66.73 -81.64
C GLU A 175 45.81 -68.00 -80.93
N PRO A 176 45.00 -68.85 -80.26
CA PRO A 176 44.15 -68.57 -79.10
C PRO A 176 44.53 -69.43 -77.88
N GLY A 177 44.16 -69.04 -76.65
CA GLY A 177 44.46 -69.87 -75.48
C GLY A 177 43.89 -69.45 -74.12
N GLN A 178 42.80 -70.10 -73.73
CA GLN A 178 42.51 -70.55 -72.35
C GLN A 178 42.45 -69.53 -71.20
N ASN A 179 41.20 -69.15 -70.87
CA ASN A 179 40.61 -69.25 -69.53
C ASN A 179 41.52 -68.98 -68.30
N PHE A 180 41.77 -67.72 -67.96
CA PHE A 180 42.02 -67.35 -66.56
C PHE A 180 41.17 -66.16 -66.12
N LEU A 181 40.01 -66.52 -65.56
CA LEU A 181 39.34 -65.88 -64.44
C LEU A 181 39.31 -64.35 -64.41
N LEU A 182 38.16 -63.82 -64.83
CA LEU A 182 37.61 -62.56 -64.33
C LEU A 182 37.20 -62.74 -62.84
N PRO A 183 37.72 -61.97 -61.88
CA PRO A 183 37.01 -61.73 -60.63
C PRO A 183 35.97 -60.63 -60.90
N GLN A 184 34.69 -61.02 -60.82
CA GLN A 184 33.56 -60.12 -60.87
C GLN A 184 33.69 -59.01 -59.81
N MET A 185 33.15 -57.84 -60.15
CA MET A 185 32.67 -56.87 -59.16
C MET A 185 31.53 -57.50 -58.34
N PRO A 186 31.55 -57.42 -57.00
CA PRO A 186 30.38 -57.16 -56.19
C PRO A 186 30.30 -55.62 -56.05
N SER A 187 29.43 -54.89 -56.74
CA SER A 187 27.97 -55.00 -56.66
C SER A 187 27.49 -55.05 -55.21
N GLU A 188 27.32 -53.85 -54.64
CA GLU A 188 26.28 -53.51 -53.66
C GLU A 188 25.97 -54.57 -52.59
N ALA A 189 26.92 -54.75 -51.67
CA ALA A 189 26.63 -55.37 -50.38
C ALA A 189 25.69 -54.46 -49.57
N VAL A 190 24.39 -54.78 -49.68
CA VAL A 190 23.25 -54.34 -48.87
C VAL A 190 23.62 -53.70 -47.52
N SER A 191 23.17 -52.46 -47.34
CA SER A 191 23.23 -51.71 -46.09
C SER A 191 22.81 -52.54 -44.87
N PRO A 192 23.69 -52.77 -43.87
CA PRO A 192 23.24 -53.21 -42.57
C PRO A 192 22.58 -52.01 -41.89
N VAL A 193 21.25 -51.93 -41.93
CA VAL A 193 20.45 -50.96 -41.16
C VAL A 193 20.51 -51.33 -39.68
N VAL A 194 21.68 -51.12 -39.07
CA VAL A 194 21.87 -51.18 -37.63
C VAL A 194 21.24 -49.92 -37.05
N LYS A 195 19.98 -50.05 -36.63
CA LYS A 195 19.29 -49.02 -35.85
C LYS A 195 20.18 -48.65 -34.64
N PRO A 196 20.59 -47.39 -34.44
CA PRO A 196 21.31 -47.00 -33.24
C PRO A 196 20.36 -47.11 -32.06
N LYS A 197 20.47 -48.21 -31.30
CA LYS A 197 19.68 -48.47 -30.10
C LYS A 197 20.05 -47.43 -29.04
N ARG A 198 19.25 -46.37 -28.92
CA ARG A 198 19.43 -45.24 -27.99
C ARG A 198 19.82 -45.75 -26.59
N LYS A 199 21.08 -45.53 -26.21
CA LYS A 199 21.58 -45.60 -24.83
C LYS A 199 22.14 -44.24 -24.42
N ASN A 200 21.36 -43.18 -24.64
CA ASN A 200 21.70 -41.83 -24.19
C ASN A 200 21.40 -41.66 -22.70
N ALA A 201 22.26 -42.23 -21.85
CA ALA A 201 22.23 -42.04 -20.40
C ALA A 201 23.49 -41.33 -19.85
N LYS A 202 24.50 -41.07 -20.68
CA LYS A 202 25.76 -40.39 -20.29
C LYS A 202 26.20 -39.23 -21.18
N MET A 203 25.34 -38.78 -22.12
CA MET A 203 25.61 -37.59 -22.95
C MET A 203 25.08 -36.27 -22.34
N SER A 204 24.46 -36.32 -21.15
CA SER A 204 23.90 -35.11 -20.50
C SER A 204 24.98 -34.19 -19.93
N GLN A 205 26.10 -34.74 -19.45
CA GLN A 205 27.07 -33.98 -18.64
C GLN A 205 27.97 -33.05 -19.47
N ARG A 206 28.19 -33.33 -20.77
CA ARG A 206 28.99 -32.48 -21.66
C ARG A 206 28.18 -31.37 -22.35
N VAL A 207 26.89 -31.59 -22.58
CA VAL A 207 25.98 -30.58 -23.18
C VAL A 207 25.60 -29.48 -22.17
N GLN A 208 25.74 -29.77 -20.87
CA GLN A 208 25.37 -28.88 -19.77
C GLN A 208 26.23 -27.60 -19.70
N TRP A 209 27.54 -27.71 -19.92
CA TRP A 209 28.48 -26.58 -19.93
C TRP A 209 28.22 -25.57 -21.07
N THR A 210 27.63 -26.02 -22.18
CA THR A 210 27.29 -25.14 -23.33
C THR A 210 25.94 -24.42 -23.18
N ARG A 211 25.25 -24.55 -22.04
CA ARG A 211 23.94 -23.90 -21.80
C ARG A 211 23.87 -23.05 -20.53
N GLU A 212 25.00 -22.57 -20.03
CA GLU A 212 25.11 -21.60 -18.92
C GLU A 212 24.63 -20.17 -19.27
N CYS A 213 23.89 -19.99 -20.37
CA CYS A 213 23.34 -18.67 -20.77
C CYS A 213 21.95 -18.38 -20.18
N VAL A 214 21.41 -19.28 -19.37
CA VAL A 214 20.26 -19.02 -18.49
C VAL A 214 20.64 -19.54 -17.11
N PRO A 215 20.61 -18.70 -16.05
CA PRO A 215 20.68 -19.21 -14.69
C PRO A 215 19.55 -20.22 -14.50
N MET A 216 19.88 -21.50 -14.23
CA MET A 216 18.93 -22.45 -13.65
C MET A 216 18.71 -22.14 -12.16
N GLU A 217 18.37 -20.88 -11.88
CA GLU A 217 17.55 -20.60 -10.73
C GLU A 217 16.27 -21.40 -10.93
N LYS A 218 15.97 -22.29 -9.98
CA LYS A 218 14.67 -22.96 -9.96
C LYS A 218 13.65 -21.92 -9.54
N VAL A 219 13.26 -21.08 -10.49
CA VAL A 219 12.07 -20.25 -10.41
C VAL A 219 10.91 -21.23 -10.35
N LEU A 220 10.59 -21.64 -9.12
CA LEU A 220 9.21 -21.85 -8.72
C LEU A 220 8.51 -20.56 -9.18
N GLY A 221 7.77 -20.66 -10.28
CA GLY A 221 6.89 -19.57 -10.68
C GLY A 221 5.97 -19.21 -9.51
N PRO A 222 5.33 -18.03 -9.54
CA PRO A 222 4.28 -17.72 -8.58
C PRO A 222 3.37 -18.94 -8.45
N ALA A 223 3.22 -19.47 -7.22
CA ALA A 223 2.46 -20.69 -6.99
C ALA A 223 1.12 -20.55 -7.72
N GLU A 224 0.77 -21.56 -8.54
CA GLU A 224 -0.36 -21.50 -9.45
C GLU A 224 -1.56 -20.90 -8.70
N PRO A 225 -2.07 -19.72 -9.14
CA PRO A 225 -2.91 -18.90 -8.29
C PRO A 225 -4.16 -19.70 -7.95
N THR A 226 -4.23 -20.15 -6.70
CA THR A 226 -5.37 -20.92 -6.20
C THR A 226 -6.60 -20.06 -6.49
N ALA A 227 -7.53 -20.60 -7.29
CA ALA A 227 -8.72 -19.86 -7.69
C ALA A 227 -9.36 -19.26 -6.43
N MET A 228 -9.58 -17.94 -6.42
CA MET A 228 -10.06 -17.27 -5.23
C MET A 228 -11.36 -17.96 -4.77
N PRO A 229 -11.54 -18.20 -3.46
CA PRO A 229 -12.77 -18.76 -2.95
C PRO A 229 -13.94 -17.88 -3.41
N ASP A 230 -14.99 -18.50 -3.91
CA ASP A 230 -16.11 -17.82 -4.57
C ASP A 230 -16.64 -16.67 -3.69
N PRO A 231 -16.62 -15.41 -4.18
CA PRO A 231 -17.08 -14.26 -3.40
C PRO A 231 -18.56 -14.38 -3.00
N ALA A 232 -19.37 -15.19 -3.69
CA ALA A 232 -20.75 -15.48 -3.30
C ALA A 232 -20.86 -16.14 -1.90
N LEU A 233 -19.80 -16.78 -1.40
CA LEU A 233 -19.77 -17.32 -0.03
C LEU A 233 -19.82 -16.23 1.05
N PHE A 234 -19.41 -14.99 0.73
CA PHE A 234 -19.46 -13.84 1.63
C PHE A 234 -20.74 -13.01 1.47
N LEU A 235 -21.45 -13.17 0.35
CA LEU A 235 -22.70 -12.45 0.03
C LEU A 235 -23.96 -13.18 0.50
N ASN A 236 -23.86 -14.46 0.87
CA ASN A 236 -24.95 -15.17 1.52
C ASN A 236 -25.05 -14.75 3.00
N PRO A 237 -26.11 -14.06 3.45
CA PRO A 237 -26.38 -13.94 4.88
C PRO A 237 -26.48 -15.36 5.46
N ARG A 238 -25.89 -15.58 6.65
CA ARG A 238 -25.80 -16.91 7.28
C ARG A 238 -27.18 -17.43 7.73
N TRP A 239 -28.01 -17.85 6.78
CA TRP A 239 -29.24 -18.59 7.05
C TRP A 239 -28.89 -20.01 7.48
N HIS A 240 -28.79 -20.15 8.79
CA HIS A 240 -28.96 -21.39 9.56
C HIS A 240 -28.58 -22.69 8.84
N ARG A 241 -27.28 -23.06 8.92
CA ARG A 241 -26.94 -24.49 8.86
C ARG A 241 -27.49 -25.16 10.11
N ALA A 242 -28.76 -25.58 10.04
CA ALA A 242 -29.34 -26.50 11.00
C ALA A 242 -28.53 -27.81 11.02
N ARG A 243 -28.41 -28.36 12.24
CA ARG A 243 -27.71 -29.59 12.63
C ARG A 243 -27.39 -30.60 11.50
N GLN A 244 -26.11 -30.95 11.40
CA GLN A 244 -25.69 -32.36 11.27
C GLN A 244 -24.80 -32.73 12.47
N ARG A 245 -24.81 -34.02 12.83
CA ARG A 245 -24.65 -34.53 14.21
C ARG A 245 -24.18 -35.99 14.17
N ASP A 246 -23.32 -36.58 14.99
CA ASP A 246 -22.38 -36.23 16.10
C ASP A 246 -21.03 -36.94 15.75
N PRO A 247 -20.06 -37.32 16.64
CA PRO A 247 -19.63 -36.87 17.99
C PRO A 247 -18.11 -36.57 18.09
N GLY A 248 -17.63 -35.98 19.21
CA GLY A 248 -16.18 -35.95 19.49
C GLY A 248 -15.67 -35.06 20.64
N THR A 249 -15.87 -35.50 21.88
CA THR A 249 -15.13 -35.05 23.10
C THR A 249 -15.45 -33.67 23.70
N LEU A 250 -15.67 -33.69 25.02
CA LEU A 250 -15.92 -32.62 26.01
C LEU A 250 -15.27 -33.10 27.34
N PRO A 251 -15.16 -32.32 28.45
CA PRO A 251 -15.37 -30.88 28.70
C PRO A 251 -14.18 -30.27 29.54
N PRO A 252 -14.35 -29.34 30.53
CA PRO A 252 -14.50 -27.88 30.41
C PRO A 252 -13.56 -27.05 31.35
N LEU A 253 -13.70 -25.71 31.35
CA LEU A 253 -13.85 -24.84 32.56
C LEU A 253 -14.16 -23.37 32.13
N PRO A 254 -14.71 -22.47 33.00
CA PRO A 254 -15.69 -21.46 32.55
C PRO A 254 -15.45 -19.99 32.98
N LEU A 255 -16.10 -19.07 32.25
CA LEU A 255 -16.53 -17.71 32.66
C LEU A 255 -17.63 -17.27 31.66
N GLY A 256 -18.70 -16.56 31.99
CA GLY A 256 -19.18 -16.08 33.30
C GLY A 256 -19.80 -14.67 33.19
N ARG A 257 -21.11 -14.53 33.47
CA ARG A 257 -21.97 -13.31 33.40
C ARG A 257 -22.45 -12.94 31.96
N GLU A 258 -23.72 -12.69 31.65
CA GLU A 258 -24.80 -11.85 32.27
C GLU A 258 -24.46 -10.35 32.30
N LYS A 259 -25.29 -9.36 31.91
CA LYS A 259 -26.72 -9.26 31.48
C LYS A 259 -26.82 -7.99 30.60
N GLU A 260 -27.52 -8.01 29.45
CA GLU A 260 -28.91 -7.53 29.22
C GLU A 260 -29.20 -6.01 29.35
N ASN A 261 -29.98 -5.50 28.38
CA ASN A 261 -30.83 -4.28 28.41
C ASN A 261 -30.14 -2.90 28.17
N LEU A 262 -30.74 -1.91 27.47
CA LEU A 262 -32.05 -1.84 26.80
C LEU A 262 -32.08 -0.88 25.56
N MET A 263 -33.02 -1.17 24.67
CA MET A 263 -33.63 -0.45 23.53
C MET A 263 -33.72 1.09 23.52
N GLY A 264 -33.66 1.68 22.31
CA GLY A 264 -34.31 2.96 21.92
C GLY A 264 -33.35 4.03 21.37
N ASN A 265 -33.70 4.87 20.38
CA ASN A 265 -34.85 4.86 19.46
C ASN A 265 -34.51 5.64 18.18
N TYR A 266 -35.26 5.44 17.08
CA TYR A 266 -35.08 6.19 15.82
C TYR A 266 -35.59 7.64 15.94
N VAL A 267 -34.88 8.59 15.30
CA VAL A 267 -35.51 9.75 14.64
C VAL A 267 -34.83 9.95 13.28
N GLU A 268 -35.66 10.04 12.24
CA GLU A 268 -35.30 10.32 10.85
C GLU A 268 -35.70 11.77 10.56
N GLU A 269 -34.80 12.60 10.02
CA GLU A 269 -35.19 13.88 9.44
C GLU A 269 -34.32 14.22 8.23
N THR A 270 -34.91 14.94 7.28
CA THR A 270 -34.51 14.96 5.86
C THR A 270 -33.97 16.33 5.44
N THR A 271 -32.84 16.32 4.71
CA THR A 271 -32.44 17.08 3.48
C THR A 271 -33.09 18.46 3.14
N PRO A 272 -32.51 19.25 2.20
CA PRO A 272 -31.10 19.52 1.83
C PRO A 272 -30.84 21.05 1.67
N SER A 273 -29.91 21.45 0.79
CA SER A 273 -29.59 22.84 0.34
C SER A 273 -28.64 23.64 1.27
N GLN A 274 -27.77 24.55 0.80
CA GLN A 274 -27.54 25.06 -0.57
C GLN A 274 -26.10 25.60 -0.70
N LYS A 275 -25.52 25.57 -1.91
CA LYS A 275 -24.38 26.44 -2.26
C LYS A 275 -24.88 27.88 -2.47
N PRO A 276 -24.06 28.89 -2.18
CA PRO A 276 -23.96 30.07 -3.02
C PRO A 276 -22.60 30.12 -3.74
N ALA A 277 -22.58 30.83 -4.88
CA ALA A 277 -21.39 31.20 -5.63
C ALA A 277 -21.23 32.73 -5.64
N SER A 278 -20.12 33.20 -6.21
CA SER A 278 -19.70 34.63 -6.31
C SER A 278 -18.99 35.16 -5.04
N SER A 279 -18.06 36.12 -5.13
CA SER A 279 -17.66 36.93 -6.29
C SER A 279 -16.17 37.31 -6.28
N ALA A 280 -15.74 37.92 -7.38
CA ALA A 280 -14.40 38.39 -7.70
C ALA A 280 -13.76 39.34 -6.68
N ALA A 281 -12.42 39.32 -6.64
CA ALA A 281 -11.58 40.44 -6.23
C ALA A 281 -10.39 40.60 -7.21
N VAL A 282 -10.05 41.86 -7.52
CA VAL A 282 -9.10 42.29 -8.56
C VAL A 282 -7.67 42.38 -7.98
N PRO A 283 -6.60 42.13 -8.77
CA PRO A 283 -5.22 42.21 -8.28
C PRO A 283 -4.69 43.66 -8.22
N PRO A 284 -3.79 43.99 -7.27
CA PRO A 284 -2.94 45.18 -7.36
C PRO A 284 -1.66 44.88 -8.15
N ALA A 285 -1.39 45.70 -9.17
CA ALA A 285 -0.07 45.79 -9.81
C ALA A 285 0.67 47.03 -9.28
N ALA A 286 1.86 46.83 -8.72
CA ALA A 286 2.86 47.83 -8.38
C ALA A 286 4.17 47.09 -8.03
N GLU A 287 5.38 47.61 -8.26
CA GLU A 287 5.84 48.73 -9.07
C GLU A 287 7.32 48.44 -9.40
N THR A 288 7.80 48.77 -10.61
CA THR A 288 9.21 48.57 -10.97
C THR A 288 10.03 49.79 -10.54
N ASN A 289 10.94 49.62 -9.57
CA ASN A 289 12.02 50.56 -9.26
C ASN A 289 13.16 49.84 -8.54
N THR A 290 14.31 49.68 -9.20
CA THR A 290 15.69 49.75 -8.67
C THR A 290 16.68 49.49 -9.81
N ASP A 291 17.56 50.46 -10.05
CA ASP A 291 18.92 50.42 -10.65
C ASP A 291 19.26 49.39 -11.76
#